data_AF-A0A921U9I5-F1
#
_entry.id   AF-A0A921U9I5-F1
#
_cell.length_a   1.000
_cell.length_b   1.000
_cell.length_c   1.000
_cell.angle_alpha   90.00
_cell.angle_beta   90.00
_cell.angle_gamma   90.00
#
_symmetry.space_group_name_H-M   'P 1'
#
loop_
_entity.id
_entity.type
_entity.pdbx_description
1 polymer ?
#
loop_
_entity_poly.entity_id
_entity_poly.type
_entity_poly.pdbx_seq_one_letter_code
_entity_poly.pdbx_strand_id
1 'polypeptide(L)'
;MNDVLVSLWYIMGLWPLVYTMLLLPTGRSSKSKIPVWPFLVLSCIGGAYALIPYFVLWKPPPPPIDEDEIGQWPLKFLESKLTAGVVFALGIGLIIYAGKAGGDDWKEFIRYFRSSKFIHATCLDFTLLSAFSPFWVYNDMTARRWKNGSWLLPLALIPFVGPSLYLLLRPSLSSLLEASASPSDEFKK
;
A
#
# COMPACT_ATOMS: atom_id res chain seq x y z
N MET A 1 24.89 2.59 15.23
CA MET A 1 24.11 3.02 14.05
C MET A 1 22.77 3.45 14.59
N ASN A 2 22.19 4.57 14.14
CA ASN A 2 20.95 5.08 14.74
C ASN A 2 19.76 4.17 14.36
N ASP A 3 19.21 3.46 15.34
CA ASP A 3 18.20 2.42 15.10
C ASP A 3 16.89 2.97 14.52
N VAL A 4 16.49 4.18 14.93
CA VAL A 4 15.30 4.86 14.40
C VAL A 4 15.46 5.18 12.92
N LEU A 5 16.63 5.71 12.54
CA LEU A 5 16.93 6.06 11.15
C LEU A 5 16.99 4.81 10.25
N VAL A 6 17.54 3.71 10.77
CA VAL A 6 17.61 2.42 10.08
C VAL A 6 16.21 1.88 9.81
N SER A 7 15.34 1.88 10.81
CA SER A 7 13.94 1.49 10.62
C SER A 7 13.21 2.37 9.63
N LEU A 8 13.40 3.69 9.70
CA LEU A 8 12.82 4.63 8.73
C LEU A 8 13.27 4.31 7.30
N TRP A 9 14.56 4.01 7.10
CA TRP A 9 15.07 3.66 5.78
C TRP A 9 14.43 2.39 5.22
N TYR A 10 14.38 1.33 6.02
CA TYR A 10 13.80 0.07 5.56
C TYR A 10 12.30 0.15 5.34
N ILE A 11 11.55 0.87 6.17
CA ILE A 11 10.11 1.03 5.97
C ILE A 11 9.81 1.87 4.72
N MET A 12 10.66 2.84 4.39
CA MET A 12 10.57 3.58 3.13
C MET A 12 10.79 2.68 1.92
N GLY A 13 11.63 1.65 2.02
CA GLY A 13 11.75 0.62 0.98
C GLY A 13 10.50 -0.28 0.84
N LEU A 14 9.74 -0.48 1.93
CA LEU A 14 8.51 -1.29 1.90
C LEU A 14 7.29 -0.52 1.38
N TRP A 15 7.25 0.80 1.55
CA TRP A 15 6.12 1.63 1.10
C TRP A 15 5.79 1.53 -0.40
N PRO A 16 6.76 1.61 -1.33
CA PRO A 16 6.52 1.41 -2.76
C PRO A 16 5.83 0.07 -3.06
N LEU A 17 6.15 -0.98 -2.31
CA LEU A 17 5.50 -2.28 -2.46
C LEU A 17 4.04 -2.25 -2.00
N VAL A 18 3.75 -1.63 -0.85
CA VAL A 18 2.36 -1.40 -0.38
C VAL A 18 1.55 -0.62 -1.42
N TYR A 19 2.12 0.46 -1.96
CA TYR A 19 1.49 1.24 -3.01
C TYR A 19 1.33 0.47 -4.32
N THR A 20 2.29 -0.38 -4.69
CA THR A 20 2.17 -1.25 -5.86
C THR A 20 1.01 -2.24 -5.70
N MET A 21 0.85 -2.83 -4.52
CA MET A 21 -0.26 -3.75 -4.20
C MET A 21 -1.63 -3.07 -4.17
N LEU A 22 -1.69 -1.76 -3.89
CA LEU A 22 -2.93 -0.97 -3.97
C LEU A 22 -3.21 -0.48 -5.38
N LEU A 23 -2.21 0.07 -6.08
CA LEU A 23 -2.41 0.81 -7.32
C LEU A 23 -2.44 -0.05 -8.57
N LEU A 24 -1.65 -1.12 -8.64
CA LEU A 24 -1.55 -1.93 -9.85
C LEU A 24 -2.83 -2.75 -10.11
N PRO A 25 -3.47 -3.38 -9.09
CA PRO A 25 -4.71 -4.11 -9.28
C PRO A 25 -5.94 -3.21 -9.51
N THR A 26 -6.10 -2.15 -8.71
CA THR A 26 -7.36 -1.35 -8.67
C THR A 26 -7.18 0.15 -8.83
N GLY A 27 -5.94 0.65 -8.74
CA GLY A 27 -5.61 2.05 -8.95
C GLY A 27 -5.37 2.43 -10.43
N ARG A 28 -5.49 1.49 -11.38
CA ARG A 28 -5.54 1.80 -12.81
C ARG A 28 -6.78 2.65 -13.10
N SER A 29 -6.73 3.53 -14.09
CA SER A 29 -7.89 4.33 -14.51
C SER A 29 -8.44 3.78 -15.82
N SER A 30 -9.76 3.57 -15.89
CA SER A 30 -10.44 3.20 -17.14
C SER A 30 -10.51 4.40 -18.11
N LYS A 31 -10.62 5.62 -17.58
CA LYS A 31 -10.78 6.86 -18.36
C LYS A 31 -9.47 7.52 -18.75
N SER A 32 -8.45 7.40 -17.90
CA SER A 32 -7.13 7.96 -18.13
C SER A 32 -6.19 6.84 -18.58
N LYS A 33 -5.73 6.87 -19.83
CA LYS A 33 -4.81 5.87 -20.40
C LYS A 33 -3.37 6.01 -19.89
N ILE A 34 -3.17 6.62 -18.73
CA ILE A 34 -1.84 6.88 -18.16
C ILE A 34 -1.41 5.63 -17.40
N PRO A 35 -0.28 4.99 -17.78
CA PRO A 35 0.20 3.82 -17.07
C PRO A 35 0.73 4.21 -15.69
N VAL A 36 0.34 3.45 -14.65
CA VAL A 36 0.78 3.69 -13.26
C VAL A 36 2.19 3.15 -12.98
N TRP A 37 2.63 2.14 -13.74
CA TRP A 37 3.89 1.43 -13.48
C TRP A 37 5.15 2.32 -13.52
N PRO A 38 5.30 3.36 -14.38
CA PRO A 38 6.49 4.21 -14.35
C PRO A 38 6.59 4.96 -13.03
N PHE A 39 5.47 5.47 -12.52
CA PHE A 39 5.42 6.17 -11.23
C PHE A 39 5.69 5.23 -10.06
N LEU A 40 5.28 3.96 -10.14
CA LEU A 40 5.60 2.93 -9.16
C LEU A 40 7.10 2.58 -9.15
N VAL A 41 7.73 2.43 -10.32
CA VAL A 41 9.18 2.17 -10.39
C VAL A 41 9.97 3.37 -9.87
N LEU A 42 9.56 4.57 -10.24
CA LEU A 42 10.18 5.81 -9.76
C LEU A 42 9.99 6.02 -8.25
N SER A 43 8.89 5.52 -7.65
CA SER A 43 8.66 5.64 -6.21
C SER A 43 9.61 4.81 -5.36
N CYS A 44 10.27 3.79 -5.91
CA CYS A 44 11.35 3.07 -5.24
C CYS A 44 12.54 3.98 -4.88
N ILE A 45 12.70 5.11 -5.57
CA ILE A 45 13.78 6.09 -5.35
C ILE A 45 13.21 7.40 -4.80
N GLY A 46 12.13 7.91 -5.42
CA GLY A 46 11.55 9.21 -5.11
C GLY A 46 10.31 9.18 -4.21
N GLY A 47 9.87 8.01 -3.75
CA GLY A 47 8.71 7.85 -2.86
C GLY A 47 7.43 8.50 -3.37
N ALA A 48 6.70 9.17 -2.47
CA ALA A 48 5.47 9.90 -2.78
C ALA A 48 5.68 10.98 -3.83
N TYR A 49 6.85 11.62 -3.88
CA TYR A 49 7.10 12.68 -4.87
C TYR A 49 6.98 12.17 -6.30
N ALA A 50 7.33 10.90 -6.54
CA ALA A 50 7.12 10.23 -7.82
C ALA A 50 5.65 9.82 -8.04
N LEU A 51 4.88 9.54 -6.99
CA LEU A 51 3.49 9.10 -7.09
C LEU A 51 2.48 10.25 -7.23
N ILE A 52 2.77 11.42 -6.65
CA ILE A 52 1.87 12.59 -6.66
C ILE A 52 1.42 12.99 -8.07
N PRO A 53 2.28 13.06 -9.10
CA PRO A 53 1.84 13.35 -10.46
C PRO A 53 0.77 12.38 -10.96
N TYR A 54 0.91 11.08 -10.65
CA TYR A 54 -0.12 10.10 -10.99
C TYR A 54 -1.42 10.36 -10.23
N PHE A 55 -1.35 10.69 -8.94
CA PHE A 55 -2.54 10.95 -8.11
C PHE A 55 -3.35 12.14 -8.64
N VAL A 56 -2.68 13.18 -9.13
CA VAL A 56 -3.31 14.36 -9.74
C VAL A 56 -3.95 14.04 -11.08
N LEU A 57 -3.32 13.19 -11.90
CA LEU A 57 -3.78 12.84 -13.24
C LEU A 57 -4.79 11.68 -13.26
N TRP A 58 -4.92 10.97 -12.13
CA TRP A 58 -5.80 9.82 -11.99
C TRP A 58 -7.28 10.23 -12.04
N LYS A 59 -8.10 9.43 -12.72
CA LYS A 59 -9.54 9.65 -12.84
C LYS A 59 -10.32 8.37 -12.52
N PRO A 60 -11.37 8.42 -11.68
CA PRO A 60 -12.26 7.27 -11.49
C PRO A 60 -13.10 7.00 -12.76
N PRO A 61 -13.56 5.76 -13.01
CA PRO A 61 -13.45 4.55 -12.18
C PRO A 61 -12.27 3.63 -12.54
N PRO A 62 -11.97 2.64 -11.68
CA PRO A 62 -11.07 1.52 -12.01
C PRO A 62 -11.52 0.78 -13.26
N PRO A 63 -10.61 0.25 -14.10
CA PRO A 63 -10.97 -0.63 -15.21
C PRO A 63 -11.62 -1.92 -14.69
N PRO A 64 -12.47 -2.57 -15.50
CA PRO A 64 -12.88 -3.94 -15.25
C PRO A 64 -11.64 -4.82 -15.10
N ILE A 65 -11.66 -5.76 -14.16
CA ILE A 65 -10.54 -6.65 -13.90
C ILE A 65 -10.86 -7.96 -14.62
N ASP A 66 -10.10 -8.29 -15.65
CA ASP A 66 -10.23 -9.56 -16.37
C ASP A 66 -9.59 -10.70 -15.54
N GLU A 67 -10.27 -11.84 -15.45
CA GLU A 67 -9.85 -12.98 -14.62
C GLU A 67 -8.46 -13.50 -15.05
N ASP A 68 -8.22 -13.48 -16.35
CA ASP A 68 -7.00 -13.89 -17.02
C ASP A 68 -5.78 -13.04 -16.62
N GLU A 69 -6.00 -11.76 -16.29
CA GLU A 69 -4.94 -10.83 -15.87
C GLU A 69 -4.52 -11.06 -14.41
N ILE A 70 -5.44 -11.43 -13.52
CA ILE A 70 -5.14 -11.62 -12.08
C ILE A 70 -4.16 -12.78 -11.86
N GLY A 71 -4.28 -13.85 -12.66
CA GLY A 71 -3.40 -15.01 -12.60
C GLY A 71 -1.97 -14.75 -13.07
N GLN A 72 -1.73 -13.63 -13.78
CA GLN A 72 -0.44 -13.31 -14.38
C GLN A 72 0.49 -12.59 -13.41
N TRP A 73 1.79 -12.75 -13.63
CA TRP A 73 2.80 -11.96 -12.93
C TRP A 73 2.81 -10.53 -13.51
N PRO A 74 2.88 -9.46 -12.71
CA PRO A 74 3.14 -9.42 -11.26
C PRO A 74 1.88 -9.45 -10.38
N LEU A 75 0.66 -9.40 -10.93
CA LEU A 75 -0.59 -9.30 -10.18
C LEU A 75 -0.79 -10.46 -9.19
N LYS A 76 -0.47 -11.70 -9.59
CA LYS A 76 -0.51 -12.87 -8.70
C LYS A 76 0.36 -12.70 -7.45
N PHE A 77 1.53 -12.08 -7.58
CA PHE A 77 2.43 -11.82 -6.45
C PHE A 77 1.89 -10.70 -5.55
N LEU A 78 1.28 -9.67 -6.13
CA LEU A 78 0.72 -8.53 -5.41
C LEU A 78 -0.59 -8.85 -4.69
N GLU A 79 -1.37 -9.81 -5.19
CA GLU A 79 -2.59 -10.32 -4.55
C GLU A 79 -2.30 -11.44 -3.53
N SER A 80 -1.07 -11.91 -3.42
CA SER A 80 -0.70 -12.99 -2.50
C SER A 80 -0.82 -12.56 -1.03
N LYS A 81 -1.62 -13.33 -0.27
CA LYS A 81 -1.75 -13.19 1.18
C LYS A 81 -0.44 -13.41 1.92
N LEU A 82 0.40 -14.30 1.42
CA LEU A 82 1.71 -14.55 1.99
C LEU A 82 2.59 -13.30 1.84
N THR A 83 2.62 -12.69 0.65
CA THR A 83 3.41 -11.47 0.43
C THR A 83 2.91 -10.33 1.30
N ALA A 84 1.58 -10.12 1.37
CA ALA A 84 0.99 -9.12 2.26
C ALA A 84 1.34 -9.38 3.74
N GLY A 85 1.31 -10.65 4.17
CA GLY A 85 1.68 -11.05 5.54
C GLY A 85 3.14 -10.81 5.85
N VAL A 86 4.05 -11.10 4.92
CA VAL A 86 5.49 -10.82 5.07
C VAL A 86 5.75 -9.32 5.15
N VAL A 87 5.13 -8.51 4.28
CA VAL A 87 5.27 -7.04 4.30
C VAL A 87 4.75 -6.47 5.62
N PHE A 88 3.60 -6.93 6.09
CA PHE A 88 3.04 -6.54 7.39
C PHE A 88 3.97 -6.91 8.54
N ALA A 89 4.44 -8.15 8.60
CA ALA A 89 5.32 -8.64 9.66
C ALA A 89 6.67 -7.91 9.69
N LEU A 90 7.29 -7.68 8.53
CA LEU A 90 8.53 -6.91 8.43
C LEU A 90 8.34 -5.47 8.91
N GLY A 91 7.25 -4.80 8.49
CA GLY A 91 6.98 -3.44 8.93
C GLY A 91 6.70 -3.34 10.43
N ILE A 92 5.93 -4.26 11.01
CA ILE A 92 5.74 -4.34 12.46
C ILE A 92 7.07 -4.57 13.16
N GLY A 93 7.91 -5.47 12.65
CA GLY A 93 9.26 -5.71 13.18
C GLY A 93 10.13 -4.45 13.19
N LEU A 94 10.12 -3.67 12.11
CA LEU A 94 10.87 -2.41 12.00
C LEU A 94 10.33 -1.33 12.95
N ILE A 95 9.01 -1.24 13.12
CA ILE A 95 8.38 -0.30 14.06
C ILE A 95 8.73 -0.65 15.50
N ILE A 96 8.66 -1.95 15.86
CA ILE A 96 9.09 -2.42 17.19
C ILE A 96 10.59 -2.17 17.39
N TYR A 97 11.42 -2.40 16.38
CA TYR A 97 12.86 -2.13 16.44
C TYR A 97 13.14 -0.65 16.73
N ALA A 98 12.47 0.27 16.02
CA ALA A 98 12.59 1.72 16.28
C ALA A 98 12.07 2.10 17.67
N GLY A 99 10.94 1.52 18.09
CA GLY A 99 10.33 1.80 19.40
C GLY A 99 11.20 1.35 20.58
N LYS A 100 12.06 0.35 20.38
CA LYS A 100 13.03 -0.11 21.37
C LYS A 100 14.35 0.68 21.38
N ALA A 101 14.54 1.62 20.46
CA ALA A 101 15.74 2.45 20.40
C ALA A 101 15.89 3.30 21.66
N GLY A 102 17.14 3.56 22.05
CA GLY A 102 17.44 4.31 23.27
C GLY A 102 17.01 5.77 23.16
N GLY A 103 16.81 6.44 24.30
CA GLY A 103 16.46 7.86 24.32
C GLY A 103 17.47 8.77 23.60
N ASP A 104 18.75 8.36 23.58
CA ASP A 104 19.79 9.10 22.87
C ASP A 104 19.72 8.92 21.35
N ASP A 105 19.31 7.76 20.85
CA ASP A 105 19.05 7.53 19.41
C ASP A 105 17.91 8.43 18.91
N TRP A 106 16.85 8.60 19.71
CA TRP A 106 15.74 9.50 19.39
C TRP A 106 16.17 10.97 19.37
N LYS A 107 16.97 11.42 20.35
CA LYS A 107 17.53 12.78 20.34
C LYS A 107 18.40 13.02 19.13
N GLU A 108 19.23 12.04 18.78
CA GLU A 108 20.09 12.10 17.61
C GLU A 108 19.26 12.15 16.31
N PHE A 109 18.22 11.34 16.21
CA PHE A 109 17.28 11.36 15.08
C PHE A 109 16.60 12.73 14.94
N ILE A 110 16.15 13.35 16.03
CA ILE A 110 15.55 14.69 16.01
C ILE A 110 16.57 15.73 15.54
N ARG A 111 17.84 15.62 15.97
CA ARG A 111 18.92 16.47 15.49
C ARG A 111 19.13 16.30 13.98
N TYR A 112 19.11 15.07 13.48
CA TYR A 112 19.21 14.78 12.06
C TYR A 112 18.03 15.33 11.26
N PHE A 113 16.81 15.16 11.76
CA PHE A 113 15.60 15.70 11.14
C PHE A 113 15.64 17.23 10.97
N ARG A 114 16.31 17.95 11.89
CA ARG A 114 16.45 19.41 11.83
C ARG A 114 17.64 19.89 11.00
N SER A 115 18.71 19.11 10.93
CA SER A 115 19.98 19.52 10.31
C SER A 115 20.16 18.98 8.89
N SER A 116 19.62 17.81 8.59
CA SER A 116 19.76 17.15 7.29
C SER A 116 18.52 17.34 6.45
N LYS A 117 18.67 18.05 5.31
CA LYS A 117 17.61 18.23 4.32
C LYS A 117 17.11 16.90 3.77
N PHE A 118 18.01 15.91 3.63
CA PHE A 118 17.67 14.59 3.13
C PHE A 118 16.73 13.85 4.09
N ILE A 119 17.09 13.76 5.36
CA ILE A 119 16.28 13.06 6.38
C ILE A 119 14.95 13.78 6.58
N HIS A 120 14.97 15.11 6.56
CA HIS A 120 13.75 15.90 6.59
C HIS A 120 12.81 15.58 5.43
N ALA A 121 13.33 15.53 4.19
CA ALA A 121 12.57 15.15 3.01
C ALA A 121 12.03 13.71 3.11
N THR A 122 12.83 12.76 3.60
CA THR A 122 12.36 11.37 3.83
C THR A 122 11.21 11.29 4.84
N CYS A 123 11.23 12.07 5.92
CA CYS A 123 10.12 12.12 6.88
C CYS A 123 8.86 12.74 6.28
N LEU A 124 9.01 13.78 5.45
CA LEU A 124 7.88 14.37 4.70
C LEU A 124 7.30 13.35 3.72
N ASP A 125 8.15 12.64 2.99
CA ASP A 125 7.77 11.56 2.09
C ASP A 125 6.99 10.45 2.83
N PHE A 126 7.52 9.94 3.95
CA PHE A 126 6.82 8.99 4.81
C PHE A 126 5.43 9.49 5.24
N THR A 127 5.33 10.77 5.59
CA THR A 127 4.08 11.41 6.02
C THR A 127 3.10 11.53 4.85
N LEU A 128 3.56 11.88 3.65
CA LEU A 128 2.74 11.94 2.44
C LEU A 128 2.22 10.56 2.04
N LEU A 129 3.09 9.55 2.03
CA LEU A 129 2.69 8.15 1.78
C LEU A 129 1.65 7.68 2.79
N SER A 130 1.79 8.07 4.06
CA SER A 130 0.81 7.76 5.10
C SER A 130 -0.50 8.55 4.94
N ALA A 131 -0.43 9.82 4.53
CA ALA A 131 -1.61 10.67 4.38
C ALA A 131 -2.46 10.26 3.18
N PHE A 132 -1.84 9.78 2.10
CA PHE A 132 -2.57 9.29 0.92
C PHE A 132 -3.08 7.86 1.08
N SER A 133 -2.56 7.06 2.02
CA SER A 133 -2.94 5.64 2.11
C SER A 133 -4.42 5.38 2.41
N PRO A 134 -5.13 6.13 3.28
CA PRO A 134 -6.56 5.91 3.51
C PRO A 134 -7.40 6.06 2.24
N PHE A 135 -7.07 7.05 1.40
CA PHE A 135 -7.76 7.26 0.13
C PHE A 135 -7.60 6.05 -0.81
N TRP A 136 -6.37 5.54 -0.95
CA TRP A 136 -6.11 4.41 -1.83
C TRP A 136 -6.64 3.08 -1.29
N VAL A 137 -6.65 2.91 0.03
CA VAL A 137 -7.35 1.78 0.70
C VAL A 137 -8.84 1.83 0.43
N TYR A 138 -9.46 3.02 0.54
CA TYR A 138 -10.88 3.19 0.22
C TYR A 138 -11.17 2.92 -1.26
N ASN A 139 -10.32 3.41 -2.17
CA ASN A 139 -10.45 3.13 -3.60
C ASN A 139 -10.37 1.63 -3.91
N ASP A 140 -9.39 0.92 -3.35
CA ASP A 140 -9.27 -0.54 -3.53
C ASP A 140 -10.47 -1.29 -2.93
N MET A 141 -10.97 -0.87 -1.76
CA MET A 141 -12.12 -1.48 -1.10
C MET A 141 -13.41 -1.32 -1.91
N THR A 142 -13.63 -0.13 -2.47
CA THR A 142 -14.79 0.16 -3.32
C THR A 142 -14.70 -0.55 -4.67
N ALA A 143 -13.51 -0.62 -5.28
CA ALA A 143 -13.27 -1.41 -6.49
C ALA A 143 -13.60 -2.89 -6.28
N ARG A 144 -13.25 -3.44 -5.10
CA ARG A 144 -13.57 -4.82 -4.69
C ARG A 144 -15.01 -5.03 -4.23
N ARG A 145 -15.82 -3.97 -4.14
CA ARG A 145 -17.19 -4.01 -3.60
C ARG A 145 -17.27 -4.65 -2.19
N TRP A 146 -16.21 -4.53 -1.39
CA TRP A 146 -16.14 -5.18 -0.08
C TRP A 146 -16.85 -4.37 1.01
N LYS A 147 -18.15 -4.63 1.19
CA LYS A 147 -19.03 -3.85 2.10
C LYS A 147 -18.71 -4.01 3.59
N ASN A 148 -18.18 -5.16 4.01
CA ASN A 148 -17.93 -5.47 5.42
C ASN A 148 -16.55 -4.97 5.91
N GLY A 149 -15.70 -4.46 5.01
CA GLY A 149 -14.33 -4.04 5.33
C GLY A 149 -14.17 -2.64 5.93
N SER A 150 -15.25 -1.85 6.01
CA SER A 150 -15.20 -0.42 6.36
C SER A 150 -14.55 -0.10 7.71
N TRP A 151 -14.53 -1.05 8.65
CA TRP A 151 -13.85 -0.89 9.94
C TRP A 151 -12.33 -0.77 9.82
N LEU A 152 -11.73 -1.22 8.72
CA LEU A 152 -10.29 -1.09 8.43
C LEU A 152 -9.90 0.30 7.91
N LEU A 153 -10.87 1.09 7.43
CA LEU A 153 -10.62 2.41 6.89
C LEU A 153 -10.02 3.39 7.93
N PRO A 154 -10.54 3.52 9.16
CA PRO A 154 -9.88 4.35 10.18
C PRO A 154 -8.49 3.81 10.55
N LEU A 155 -8.27 2.49 10.45
CA LEU A 155 -6.97 1.88 10.70
C LEU A 155 -5.92 2.29 9.66
N ALA A 156 -6.34 2.59 8.43
CA ALA A 156 -5.46 3.08 7.35
C ALA A 156 -4.79 4.44 7.66
N LEU A 157 -5.24 5.16 8.69
CA LEU A 157 -4.59 6.37 9.21
C LEU A 157 -3.32 6.06 10.02
N ILE A 158 -3.16 4.82 10.50
CA ILE A 158 -1.95 4.40 11.21
C ILE A 158 -0.84 4.19 10.16
N PRO A 159 0.24 4.98 10.18
CA PRO A 159 1.30 4.92 9.17
C PRO A 159 1.82 3.51 8.97
N PHE A 160 1.86 3.07 7.71
CA PHE A 160 2.27 1.75 7.24
C PHE A 160 1.43 0.57 7.75
N VAL A 161 1.18 0.45 9.06
CA VAL A 161 0.45 -0.65 9.70
C VAL A 161 -0.97 -0.76 9.17
N GLY A 162 -1.67 0.37 9.08
CA GLY A 162 -3.03 0.44 8.56
C GLY A 162 -3.18 -0.13 7.15
N PRO A 163 -2.50 0.45 6.14
CA PRO A 163 -2.60 -0.04 4.78
C PRO A 163 -2.05 -1.47 4.60
N SER A 164 -0.98 -1.87 5.30
CA SER A 164 -0.46 -3.24 5.21
C SER A 164 -1.39 -4.28 5.85
N LEU A 165 -2.04 -3.95 6.97
CA LEU A 165 -3.06 -4.80 7.57
C LEU A 165 -4.29 -4.93 6.67
N TYR A 166 -4.69 -3.83 6.01
CA TYR A 166 -5.74 -3.88 5.00
C TYR A 166 -5.39 -4.84 3.85
N LEU A 167 -4.18 -4.77 3.30
CA LEU A 167 -3.72 -5.69 2.26
C LEU A 167 -3.75 -7.17 2.73
N LEU A 168 -3.38 -7.41 3.98
CA LEU A 168 -3.43 -8.75 4.58
C LEU A 168 -4.87 -9.28 4.72
N LEU A 169 -5.85 -8.41 4.98
CA LEU A 169 -7.23 -8.82 5.27
C LEU A 169 -8.20 -8.71 4.07
N ARG A 170 -7.90 -7.87 3.06
CA ARG A 170 -8.79 -7.65 1.90
C ARG A 170 -9.10 -8.94 1.14
N PRO A 171 -10.32 -9.21 0.68
CA PRO A 171 -10.60 -10.39 -0.15
C PRO A 171 -9.74 -10.36 -1.42
N SER A 172 -9.22 -11.51 -1.85
CA SER A 172 -8.47 -11.61 -3.11
C SER A 172 -9.42 -11.43 -4.29
N LEU A 173 -8.94 -10.86 -5.38
CA LEU A 173 -9.78 -10.65 -6.57
C LEU A 173 -10.34 -11.97 -7.12
N SER A 174 -9.54 -13.04 -7.14
CA SER A 174 -9.99 -14.39 -7.55
C SER A 174 -11.16 -14.90 -6.71
N SER A 175 -11.12 -14.73 -5.38
CA SER A 175 -12.22 -15.17 -4.51
C SER A 175 -13.54 -14.44 -4.76
N LEU A 176 -13.45 -13.16 -5.18
CA LEU A 176 -14.63 -12.36 -5.49
C LEU A 176 -15.24 -12.75 -6.84
N LEU A 177 -14.40 -13.11 -7.81
CA LEU A 177 -14.82 -13.61 -9.11
C LEU A 177 -15.51 -14.98 -8.98
N GLU A 178 -14.90 -15.92 -8.27
CA GLU A 178 -15.49 -17.24 -7.96
C GLU A 178 -16.86 -17.10 -7.28
N ALA A 179 -16.97 -16.25 -6.26
CA ALA A 179 -18.24 -15.99 -5.56
C ALA A 179 -19.30 -15.34 -6.47
N SER A 180 -18.89 -14.57 -7.48
CA SER A 180 -19.81 -13.96 -8.45
C SER A 180 -20.22 -14.91 -9.58
N ALA A 181 -19.38 -15.91 -9.91
CA ALA A 181 -19.67 -16.97 -10.87
C ALA A 181 -20.57 -18.07 -10.28
N SER A 182 -20.66 -18.17 -8.95
CA SER A 182 -21.58 -19.07 -8.25
C SER A 182 -22.93 -18.41 -7.90
N PRO A 183 -23.87 -18.27 -8.86
CA PRO A 183 -25.28 -18.29 -8.49
C PRO A 183 -26.13 -19.09 -9.50
N SER A 184 -26.32 -20.41 -9.28
CA SER A 184 -27.54 -21.21 -9.59
C SER A 184 -27.27 -22.71 -9.85
N ASP A 185 -26.91 -23.50 -8.83
CA ASP A 185 -26.99 -24.99 -8.93
C ASP A 185 -27.87 -25.63 -7.86
N GLU A 186 -28.64 -24.83 -7.10
CA GLU A 186 -29.49 -25.32 -6.00
C GLU A 186 -31.01 -25.21 -6.27
N PHE A 187 -31.42 -25.14 -7.55
CA PHE A 187 -32.82 -25.28 -7.95
C PHE A 187 -32.99 -26.34 -9.05
N LYS A 188 -32.52 -27.56 -8.79
CA LYS A 188 -32.99 -28.75 -9.51
C LYS A 188 -32.76 -30.03 -8.70
N LYS A 189 -33.68 -30.34 -7.80
CA LYS A 189 -34.13 -31.71 -7.49
C LYS A 189 -35.45 -31.69 -6.75
#